data_AF-A0AAV8YWK6-F1
#
_entry.id   AF-A0AAV8YWK6-F1
#
_cell.length_a   1.000
_cell.length_b   1.000
_cell.length_c   1.000
_cell.angle_alpha   90.00
_cell.angle_beta   90.00
_cell.angle_gamma   90.00
#
_symmetry.space_group_name_H-M   'P 1'
#
loop_
_entity.id
_entity.type
_entity.pdbx_description
1 polymer ?
#
loop_
_entity_poly.entity_id
_entity_poly.type
_entity_poly.pdbx_seq_one_letter_code
_entity_poly.pdbx_strand_id
1 'polypeptide(L)'
;MCAQFALSLSVAIRARINIIWKELLSSDMVILVNYPTLLKLKTPTWTQEQLKEAIEAVVTQKMRFTQASARYGIPKGTLYDNILGKSKRMAVLEEAGLTAAEEAAVLEFCCDVSVSPYNRRTKKSLKAVLNYVETLRRTRDPEFMFTGLSGFRWWWAFCKKHSIVSLYYENNGLPSLNIAL
;
A
#
# COMPACT_ATOMS: atom_id res chain seq x y z
N MET A 1 13.96 -43.85 31.04
CA MET A 1 15.07 -42.92 30.75
C MET A 1 14.71 -41.56 31.33
N CYS A 2 15.52 -41.14 32.30
CA CYS A 2 15.67 -39.84 32.98
C CYS A 2 14.54 -38.80 32.99
N ALA A 3 13.96 -38.57 34.17
CA ALA A 3 14.14 -37.32 34.94
C ALA A 3 13.23 -37.37 36.19
N GLN A 4 13.80 -37.52 37.40
CA GLN A 4 13.32 -36.84 38.61
C GLN A 4 14.29 -37.11 39.79
N PHE A 5 15.33 -36.29 39.92
CA PHE A 5 16.05 -35.96 41.16
C PHE A 5 16.13 -34.42 41.10
N ALA A 6 15.83 -33.59 42.09
CA ALA A 6 15.91 -33.76 43.52
C ALA A 6 14.92 -32.79 44.21
N LEU A 7 14.35 -33.23 45.34
CA LEU A 7 13.81 -32.37 46.37
C LEU A 7 14.92 -32.10 47.40
N SER A 8 15.02 -30.84 47.84
CA SER A 8 15.44 -30.37 49.17
C SER A 8 16.40 -29.18 49.07
N LEU A 9 15.85 -27.97 49.18
CA LEU A 9 16.61 -26.82 49.66
C LEU A 9 15.74 -26.05 50.67
N SER A 10 16.32 -25.85 51.85
CA SER A 10 15.70 -25.39 53.11
C SER A 10 14.97 -24.04 53.01
N VAL A 11 13.91 -23.87 53.82
CA VAL A 11 13.11 -22.64 53.98
C VAL A 11 13.96 -21.39 54.26
N ALA A 12 15.16 -21.56 54.83
CA ALA A 12 16.10 -20.47 55.11
C ALA A 12 16.69 -19.78 53.85
N ILE A 13 16.73 -20.45 52.69
CA ILE A 13 17.29 -19.87 51.45
C ILE A 13 16.25 -18.97 50.76
N ARG A 14 14.96 -19.29 50.91
CA ARG A 14 13.85 -18.51 50.34
C ARG A 14 13.67 -17.15 51.04
N ALA A 15 14.04 -17.04 52.32
CA ALA A 15 14.02 -15.78 53.06
C ALA A 15 15.17 -14.83 52.71
N ARG A 16 16.37 -15.37 52.37
CA ARG A 16 17.53 -14.55 51.98
C ARG A 16 17.41 -13.95 50.58
N ILE A 17 16.72 -14.62 49.66
CA ILE A 17 16.43 -14.07 48.33
C ILE A 17 15.51 -12.83 48.47
N ASN A 18 14.45 -12.89 49.28
CA ASN A 18 13.51 -11.76 49.40
C ASN A 18 14.09 -10.50 50.06
N ILE A 19 15.17 -10.59 50.84
CA ILE A 19 15.83 -9.40 51.45
C ILE A 19 16.72 -8.70 50.43
N ILE A 20 17.49 -9.47 49.64
CA ILE A 20 18.37 -8.93 48.59
C ILE A 20 17.55 -8.26 47.47
N TRP A 21 16.35 -8.76 47.15
CA TRP A 21 15.47 -8.15 46.17
C TRP A 21 14.77 -6.87 46.67
N LYS A 22 14.68 -6.64 47.99
CA LYS A 22 14.04 -5.44 48.56
C LYS A 22 14.99 -4.25 48.66
N GLU A 23 16.29 -4.50 48.78
CA GLU A 23 17.34 -3.46 48.78
C GLU A 23 17.80 -3.03 47.38
N LEU A 24 17.55 -3.85 46.35
CA LEU A 24 17.82 -3.51 44.94
C LEU A 24 16.72 -2.68 44.24
N LEU A 25 15.61 -2.38 44.94
CA LEU A 25 14.49 -1.59 44.39
C LEU A 25 14.38 -0.17 44.98
N SER A 26 15.35 0.28 45.78
CA SER A 26 15.25 1.57 46.47
C SER A 26 16.31 2.61 46.06
N SER A 27 17.26 2.30 45.17
CA SER A 27 18.42 3.17 44.91
C SER A 27 18.68 3.59 43.45
N ASP A 28 17.83 3.26 42.48
CA ASP A 28 17.95 3.76 41.10
C ASP A 28 16.92 4.87 40.78
N MET A 29 16.84 5.86 41.66
CA MET A 29 16.19 7.12 41.32
C MET A 29 17.14 7.94 40.43
N VAL A 30 16.63 8.38 39.28
CA VAL A 30 17.10 9.55 38.53
C VAL A 30 18.42 9.39 37.75
N ILE A 31 18.34 8.85 36.53
CA ILE A 31 19.07 9.42 35.39
C ILE A 31 18.09 9.67 34.25
N LEU A 32 17.90 10.96 33.99
CA LEU A 32 17.25 11.55 32.83
C LEU A 32 17.80 10.97 31.51
N VAL A 33 16.98 10.29 30.73
CA VAL A 33 16.98 10.48 29.27
C VAL A 33 15.54 10.47 28.77
N ASN A 34 15.07 11.67 28.46
CA ASN A 34 13.97 11.99 27.55
C ASN A 34 13.47 10.80 26.71
N TYR A 35 12.30 10.29 27.04
CA TYR A 35 11.42 9.67 26.05
C TYR A 35 10.49 10.77 25.52
N PRO A 36 10.76 11.39 24.35
CA PRO A 36 9.77 12.21 23.64
C PRO A 36 8.68 11.32 23.00
N THR A 37 8.39 10.16 23.59
CA THR A 37 7.46 9.16 23.09
C THR A 37 6.22 9.06 23.97
N LEU A 38 5.80 10.18 24.57
CA LEU A 38 4.36 10.43 24.58
C LEU A 38 3.97 10.53 23.11
N LEU A 39 3.43 9.44 22.58
CA LEU A 39 2.76 9.34 21.30
C LEU A 39 1.82 10.54 21.18
N LYS A 40 2.32 11.66 20.66
CA LYS A 40 1.48 12.68 20.06
C LYS A 40 0.75 11.90 18.97
N LEU A 41 -0.50 11.53 19.26
CA LEU A 41 -1.53 11.44 18.25
C LEU A 41 -1.56 12.83 17.62
N LYS A 42 -0.59 13.09 16.72
CA LYS A 42 -0.55 14.30 15.93
C LYS A 42 -1.81 14.20 15.12
N THR A 43 -2.76 15.06 15.44
CA THR A 43 -3.93 15.30 14.61
C THR A 43 -3.44 15.38 13.17
N PRO A 44 -4.05 14.65 12.24
CA PRO A 44 -3.63 14.68 10.85
C PRO A 44 -3.54 16.14 10.41
N THR A 45 -2.41 16.53 9.82
CA THR A 45 -2.24 17.89 9.29
C THR A 45 -3.15 18.14 8.08
N TRP A 46 -3.75 17.08 7.56
CA TRP A 46 -4.66 17.08 6.42
C TRP A 46 -6.11 16.86 6.85
N THR A 47 -7.05 17.49 6.15
CA THR A 47 -8.50 17.31 6.36
C THR A 47 -9.03 16.11 5.59
N GLN A 48 -10.27 15.69 5.90
CA GLN A 48 -10.91 14.58 5.21
C GLN A 48 -11.21 14.93 3.73
N GLU A 49 -11.50 16.19 3.45
CA GLU A 49 -11.71 16.72 2.10
C GLU A 49 -10.41 16.63 1.29
N GLN A 50 -9.28 17.02 1.88
CA GLN A 50 -7.97 16.88 1.24
C GLN A 50 -7.62 15.41 0.95
N LEU A 51 -7.97 14.49 1.85
CA LEU A 51 -7.82 13.06 1.59
C LEU A 51 -8.68 12.59 0.40
N LYS A 52 -9.95 13.03 0.34
CA LYS A 52 -10.86 12.69 -0.77
C LYS A 52 -10.33 13.24 -2.09
N GLU A 53 -9.91 14.50 -2.14
CA GLU A 53 -9.32 15.12 -3.33
C GLU A 53 -8.03 14.42 -3.77
N ALA A 54 -7.15 14.07 -2.82
CA ALA A 54 -5.93 13.33 -3.12
C ALA A 54 -6.22 11.94 -3.70
N ILE A 55 -7.21 11.23 -3.14
CA ILE A 55 -7.66 9.94 -3.67
C ILE A 55 -8.19 10.12 -5.09
N GLU A 56 -9.09 11.09 -5.32
CA GLU A 56 -9.66 11.36 -6.63
C GLU A 56 -8.57 11.66 -7.66
N ALA A 57 -7.62 12.54 -7.34
CA ALA A 57 -6.53 12.90 -8.24
C ALA A 57 -5.65 11.69 -8.60
N VAL A 58 -5.43 10.76 -7.68
CA VAL A 58 -4.66 9.54 -7.96
C VAL A 58 -5.45 8.56 -8.83
N VAL A 59 -6.72 8.30 -8.50
CA VAL A 59 -7.51 7.27 -9.18
C VAL A 59 -7.94 7.69 -10.59
N THR A 60 -8.05 9.00 -10.82
CA THR A 60 -8.28 9.59 -12.15
C THR A 60 -7.01 9.75 -12.98
N GLN A 61 -5.84 9.33 -12.46
CA GLN A 61 -4.53 9.48 -13.10
C GLN A 61 -4.12 10.94 -13.38
N LYS A 62 -4.67 11.90 -12.63
CA LYS A 62 -4.21 13.29 -12.59
C LYS A 62 -2.93 13.45 -11.79
N MET A 63 -2.64 12.55 -10.85
CA MET A 63 -1.43 12.56 -10.03
C MET A 63 -0.91 11.16 -9.72
N ARG A 64 0.40 11.04 -9.57
CA ARG A 64 1.03 9.88 -8.94
C ARG A 64 0.90 9.97 -7.42
N PHE A 65 0.98 8.83 -6.72
CA PHE A 65 1.01 8.78 -5.24
C PHE A 65 2.04 9.75 -4.63
N THR A 66 3.21 9.88 -5.23
CA THR A 66 4.27 10.79 -4.77
C THR A 66 3.85 12.26 -4.89
N GLN A 67 3.23 12.64 -6.01
CA GLN A 67 2.75 14.00 -6.25
C GLN A 67 1.59 14.34 -5.31
N ALA A 68 0.61 13.45 -5.16
CA ALA A 68 -0.51 13.64 -4.24
C ALA A 68 -0.02 13.72 -2.78
N SER A 69 0.91 12.86 -2.37
CA SER A 69 1.48 12.89 -1.03
C SER A 69 2.14 14.24 -0.71
N ALA A 70 2.95 14.76 -1.64
CA ALA A 70 3.61 16.05 -1.49
C ALA A 70 2.60 17.23 -1.49
N ARG A 71 1.66 17.23 -2.43
CA ARG A 71 0.70 18.34 -2.61
C ARG A 71 -0.27 18.49 -1.43
N TYR A 72 -0.76 17.38 -0.90
CA TYR A 72 -1.78 17.38 0.15
C TYR A 72 -1.21 17.15 1.56
N GLY A 73 0.11 16.95 1.70
CA GLY A 73 0.74 16.65 3.00
C GLY A 73 0.32 15.31 3.61
N ILE A 74 -0.16 14.38 2.78
CA ILE A 74 -0.70 13.08 3.22
C ILE A 74 0.38 12.01 3.08
N PRO A 75 0.69 11.21 4.12
CA PRO A 75 1.65 10.12 3.99
C PRO A 75 1.26 9.12 2.89
N LYS A 76 2.24 8.70 2.07
CA LYS A 76 2.01 7.70 0.99
C LYS A 76 1.33 6.43 1.52
N GLY A 77 1.72 5.94 2.70
CA GLY A 77 1.11 4.77 3.33
C GLY A 77 -0.39 4.96 3.54
N THR A 78 -0.80 6.13 4.03
CA THR A 78 -2.21 6.49 4.19
C THR A 78 -2.95 6.46 2.84
N LEU A 79 -2.39 7.03 1.77
CA LEU A 79 -2.99 6.96 0.44
C LEU A 79 -3.09 5.52 -0.07
N TYR A 80 -2.04 4.72 0.09
CA TYR A 80 -2.05 3.31 -0.30
C TYR A 80 -3.14 2.52 0.41
N ASP A 81 -3.30 2.72 1.72
CA ASP A 81 -4.30 1.99 2.51
C ASP A 81 -5.72 2.41 2.15
N ASN A 82 -5.96 3.70 1.93
CA ASN A 82 -7.30 4.19 1.52
C ASN A 82 -7.67 3.77 0.10
N ILE A 83 -6.70 3.74 -0.82
CA ILE A 83 -6.97 3.42 -2.23
C ILE A 83 -6.97 1.90 -2.47
N LEU A 84 -5.97 1.18 -1.97
CA LEU A 84 -5.74 -0.25 -2.27
C LEU A 84 -6.16 -1.20 -1.14
N GLY A 85 -6.41 -0.68 0.07
CA GLY A 85 -6.61 -1.48 1.26
C GLY A 85 -5.31 -1.84 1.99
N LYS A 86 -5.47 -2.26 3.24
CA LYS A 86 -4.35 -2.57 4.16
C LYS A 86 -3.65 -3.89 3.87
N SER A 87 -4.32 -4.83 3.21
CA SER A 87 -3.77 -6.18 2.96
C SER A 87 -4.33 -6.77 1.66
N LYS A 88 -3.75 -7.88 1.21
CA LYS A 88 -4.20 -8.67 0.04
C LYS A 88 -4.42 -7.86 -1.25
N ARG A 89 -3.61 -6.82 -1.49
CA ARG A 89 -3.74 -5.90 -2.64
C ARG A 89 -3.70 -6.57 -4.02
N MET A 90 -3.12 -7.78 -4.12
CA MET A 90 -3.05 -8.55 -5.37
C MET A 90 -4.28 -9.43 -5.62
N ALA A 91 -5.12 -9.70 -4.61
CA ALA A 91 -6.27 -10.60 -4.73
C ALA A 91 -7.30 -10.13 -5.78
N VAL A 92 -7.34 -8.82 -6.03
CA VAL A 92 -8.19 -8.19 -7.06
C VAL A 92 -7.94 -8.74 -8.49
N LEU A 93 -6.78 -9.34 -8.76
CA LEU A 93 -6.52 -9.97 -10.05
C LEU A 93 -7.39 -11.21 -10.27
N GLU A 94 -7.54 -12.03 -9.22
CA GLU A 94 -8.39 -13.22 -9.25
C GLU A 94 -9.87 -12.83 -9.26
N GLU A 95 -10.24 -11.79 -8.51
CA GLU A 95 -11.61 -11.27 -8.47
C GLU A 95 -12.09 -10.76 -9.85
N ALA A 96 -11.19 -10.23 -10.68
CA ALA A 96 -11.53 -9.83 -12.04
C ALA A 96 -11.82 -11.02 -12.97
N GLY A 97 -11.35 -12.22 -12.63
CA GLY A 97 -11.69 -13.47 -13.32
C GLY A 97 -11.22 -13.55 -14.77
N LEU A 98 -10.11 -12.88 -15.11
CA LEU A 98 -9.48 -13.00 -16.43
C LEU A 98 -8.83 -14.37 -16.59
N THR A 99 -9.08 -15.01 -17.72
CA THR A 99 -8.31 -16.18 -18.18
C THR A 99 -6.91 -15.77 -18.59
N ALA A 100 -5.97 -16.72 -18.66
CA ALA A 100 -4.61 -16.45 -19.11
C ALA A 100 -4.56 -15.83 -20.54
N ALA A 101 -5.48 -16.23 -21.43
CA ALA A 101 -5.57 -15.67 -22.77
C ALA A 101 -6.07 -14.21 -22.76
N GLU A 102 -7.11 -13.91 -21.98
CA GLU A 102 -7.60 -12.53 -21.80
C GLU A 102 -6.51 -11.66 -21.16
N GLU A 103 -5.79 -12.18 -20.17
CA GLU A 103 -4.68 -11.48 -19.50
C GLU A 103 -3.54 -11.14 -20.48
N ALA A 104 -3.17 -12.08 -21.35
CA ALA A 104 -2.18 -11.87 -22.39
C ALA A 104 -2.63 -10.81 -23.41
N ALA A 105 -3.89 -10.83 -23.82
CA ALA A 105 -4.47 -9.84 -24.73
C ALA A 105 -4.45 -8.42 -24.13
N VAL A 106 -4.76 -8.28 -22.84
CA VAL A 106 -4.64 -7.00 -22.11
C VAL A 106 -3.19 -6.52 -22.10
N LEU A 107 -2.23 -7.41 -21.86
CA LEU A 107 -0.81 -7.05 -21.83
C LEU A 107 -0.33 -6.56 -23.20
N GLU A 108 -0.72 -7.25 -24.26
CA GLU A 108 -0.46 -6.86 -25.66
C GLU A 108 -1.07 -5.50 -25.98
N PHE A 109 -2.34 -5.29 -25.61
CA PHE A 109 -3.03 -4.01 -25.77
C PHE A 109 -2.32 -2.85 -25.06
N CYS A 110 -1.70 -3.11 -23.90
CA CYS A 110 -1.02 -2.08 -23.11
C CYS A 110 0.37 -1.70 -23.64
N CYS A 111 1.18 -2.67 -24.08
CA CYS A 111 2.63 -2.49 -24.20
C CYS A 111 3.24 -2.84 -25.56
N ASP A 112 2.46 -3.29 -26.55
CA ASP A 112 2.99 -3.78 -27.84
C ASP A 112 4.22 -4.69 -27.63
N VAL A 113 3.97 -5.81 -26.96
CA VAL A 113 5.01 -6.73 -26.48
C VAL A 113 5.83 -7.32 -27.64
N SER A 114 5.29 -7.28 -28.86
CA SER A 114 5.93 -7.76 -30.08
C SER A 114 7.18 -6.95 -30.46
N VAL A 115 7.20 -5.65 -30.16
CA VAL A 115 8.29 -4.73 -30.55
C VAL A 115 9.29 -4.54 -29.41
N SER A 116 8.88 -4.63 -28.15
CA SER A 116 9.78 -4.41 -27.00
C SER A 116 9.44 -5.28 -25.78
N PRO A 117 9.88 -6.56 -25.75
CA PRO A 117 9.52 -7.50 -24.69
C PRO A 117 9.99 -7.08 -23.29
N TYR A 118 11.05 -6.26 -23.23
CA TYR A 118 11.67 -5.78 -22.00
C TYR A 118 11.25 -4.36 -21.59
N ASN A 119 10.62 -3.58 -22.47
CA ASN A 119 10.21 -2.20 -22.19
C ASN A 119 8.68 -2.08 -22.08
N ARG A 120 8.14 -2.55 -20.95
CA ARG A 120 6.70 -2.59 -20.71
C ARG A 120 6.20 -1.24 -20.21
N ARG A 121 6.05 -0.30 -21.14
CA ARG A 121 5.50 1.03 -20.89
C ARG A 121 4.16 1.16 -21.59
N THR A 122 3.22 1.82 -20.94
CA THR A 122 1.92 2.11 -21.55
C THR A 122 1.64 3.60 -21.59
N LYS A 123 1.11 4.04 -22.74
CA LYS A 123 0.54 5.38 -22.94
C LYS A 123 -0.99 5.36 -22.91
N LYS A 124 -1.61 4.19 -22.71
CA LYS A 124 -3.08 4.05 -22.61
C LYS A 124 -3.55 4.67 -21.30
N SER A 125 -4.71 5.34 -21.34
CA SER A 125 -5.40 5.78 -20.13
C SER A 125 -5.98 4.58 -19.38
N LEU A 126 -6.15 4.72 -18.06
CA LEU A 126 -6.84 3.74 -17.22
C LEU A 126 -8.22 3.44 -17.80
N LYS A 127 -8.98 4.48 -18.19
CA LYS A 127 -10.30 4.32 -18.80
C LYS A 127 -10.24 3.42 -20.05
N ALA A 128 -9.27 3.64 -20.94
CA ALA A 128 -9.13 2.81 -22.14
C ALA A 128 -8.81 1.35 -21.80
N VAL A 129 -7.94 1.11 -20.81
CA VAL A 129 -7.59 -0.25 -20.36
C VAL A 129 -8.79 -0.93 -19.70
N LEU A 130 -9.49 -0.26 -18.77
CA LEU A 130 -10.65 -0.84 -18.09
C LEU A 130 -11.76 -1.18 -19.07
N ASN A 131 -12.05 -0.29 -20.02
CA ASN A 131 -13.03 -0.56 -21.08
C ASN A 131 -12.66 -1.81 -21.88
N TYR A 132 -11.39 -1.98 -22.25
CA TYR A 132 -10.92 -3.15 -22.98
C TYR A 132 -11.12 -4.44 -22.15
N VAL A 133 -10.75 -4.42 -20.87
CA VAL A 133 -10.96 -5.54 -19.95
C VAL A 133 -12.44 -5.89 -19.81
N GLU A 134 -13.31 -4.88 -19.66
CA GLU A 134 -14.75 -5.09 -19.61
C GLU A 134 -15.27 -5.71 -20.90
N THR A 135 -14.80 -5.26 -22.08
CA THR A 135 -15.22 -5.88 -23.35
C THR A 135 -14.86 -7.36 -23.44
N LEU A 136 -13.70 -7.76 -22.90
CA LEU A 136 -13.31 -9.16 -22.84
C LEU A 136 -14.22 -9.95 -21.89
N ARG A 137 -14.42 -9.46 -20.66
CA ARG A 137 -15.22 -10.16 -19.64
C ARG A 137 -16.70 -10.24 -19.99
N ARG A 138 -17.26 -9.22 -20.64
CA ARG A 138 -18.66 -9.19 -21.07
C ARG A 138 -19.04 -10.25 -22.10
N THR A 139 -18.06 -10.89 -22.74
CA THR A 139 -18.31 -12.08 -23.58
C THR A 139 -18.84 -13.26 -22.77
N ARG A 140 -18.46 -13.39 -21.49
CA ARG A 140 -18.87 -14.47 -20.58
C ARG A 140 -19.82 -14.01 -19.47
N ASP A 141 -19.79 -12.72 -19.16
CA ASP A 141 -20.57 -12.10 -18.07
C ASP A 141 -21.04 -10.70 -18.52
N PRO A 142 -22.19 -10.58 -19.21
CA PRO A 142 -22.63 -9.34 -19.86
C PRO A 142 -22.76 -8.12 -18.94
N GLU A 143 -23.01 -8.36 -17.65
CA GLU A 143 -23.18 -7.32 -16.62
C GLU A 143 -21.85 -6.92 -15.95
N PHE A 144 -20.74 -7.54 -16.35
CA PHE A 144 -19.44 -7.23 -15.77
C PHE A 144 -19.02 -5.78 -16.03
N MET A 145 -18.78 -5.05 -14.94
CA MET A 145 -18.20 -3.72 -14.97
C MET A 145 -17.39 -3.46 -13.70
N PHE A 146 -16.34 -2.65 -13.83
CA PHE A 146 -15.62 -2.17 -12.65
C PHE A 146 -16.45 -1.08 -11.97
N THR A 147 -16.57 -1.17 -10.64
CA THR A 147 -17.28 -0.18 -9.82
C THR A 147 -16.36 0.44 -8.77
N GLY A 148 -16.57 1.73 -8.48
CA GLY A 148 -15.78 2.47 -7.49
C GLY A 148 -14.27 2.37 -7.75
N LEU A 149 -13.53 1.88 -6.74
CA LEU A 149 -12.07 1.74 -6.81
C LEU A 149 -11.57 0.42 -7.40
N SER A 150 -12.47 -0.53 -7.70
CA SER A 150 -12.08 -1.89 -8.15
C SER A 150 -11.22 -1.85 -9.41
N GLY A 151 -11.58 -1.03 -10.40
CA GLY A 151 -10.82 -0.87 -11.64
C GLY A 151 -9.41 -0.31 -11.40
N PHE A 152 -9.27 0.72 -10.57
CA PHE A 152 -7.95 1.26 -10.22
C PHE A 152 -7.09 0.25 -9.46
N ARG A 153 -7.69 -0.46 -8.48
CA ARG A 153 -7.01 -1.51 -7.70
C ARG A 153 -6.51 -2.62 -8.59
N TRP A 154 -7.36 -3.09 -9.50
CA TRP A 154 -7.01 -4.09 -10.49
C TRP A 154 -5.87 -3.61 -11.37
N TRP A 155 -5.95 -2.38 -11.89
CA TRP A 155 -4.90 -1.82 -12.74
C TRP A 155 -3.55 -1.68 -12.02
N TRP A 156 -3.57 -1.24 -10.76
CA TRP A 156 -2.37 -1.17 -9.93
C TRP A 156 -1.73 -2.57 -9.76
N ALA A 157 -2.54 -3.58 -9.45
CA ALA A 157 -2.08 -4.95 -9.28
C ALA A 157 -1.56 -5.54 -10.61
N PHE A 158 -2.23 -5.26 -11.71
CA PHE A 158 -1.86 -5.70 -13.05
C PHE A 158 -0.51 -5.12 -13.47
N CYS A 159 -0.32 -3.80 -13.27
CA CYS A 159 0.96 -3.15 -13.50
C CYS A 159 2.06 -3.76 -12.65
N LYS A 160 1.77 -4.08 -11.39
CA LYS A 160 2.73 -4.69 -10.47
C LYS A 160 3.12 -6.11 -10.91
N LYS A 161 2.15 -6.95 -11.31
CA LYS A 161 2.38 -8.32 -11.79
C LYS A 161 3.25 -8.34 -13.04
N HIS A 162 2.98 -7.44 -13.99
CA HIS A 162 3.64 -7.43 -15.30
C HIS A 162 4.80 -6.45 -15.43
N SER A 163 5.18 -5.77 -14.34
CA SER A 163 6.21 -4.72 -14.32
C SER A 163 5.94 -3.60 -15.34
N ILE A 164 4.68 -3.19 -15.49
CA ILE A 164 4.28 -2.13 -16.42
C ILE A 164 4.52 -0.77 -15.79
N VAL A 165 5.15 0.12 -16.54
CA VAL A 165 5.29 1.52 -16.19
C VAL A 165 4.24 2.35 -16.94
N SER A 166 3.24 2.85 -16.22
CA SER A 166 2.26 3.79 -16.77
C SER A 166 2.90 5.16 -16.99
N LEU A 167 2.96 5.58 -18.26
CA LEU A 167 3.38 6.91 -18.68
C LEU A 167 2.20 7.86 -18.87
N TYR A 168 0.99 7.33 -18.93
CA TYR A 168 -0.21 8.14 -19.09
C TYR A 168 -0.36 9.13 -17.93
N TYR A 169 -0.72 10.35 -18.30
CA TYR A 169 -1.05 11.45 -17.41
C TYR A 169 -2.18 12.23 -18.06
N GLU A 170 -3.21 12.56 -17.30
CA GLU A 170 -4.31 13.39 -17.80
C GLU A 170 -3.78 14.83 -17.97
N ASN A 171 -3.44 15.22 -19.20
CA ASN A 171 -2.97 16.55 -19.51
C ASN A 171 -4.16 17.51 -19.51
N ASN A 172 -4.61 17.93 -18.33
CA ASN A 172 -5.47 19.11 -18.23
C ASN A 172 -4.60 20.29 -18.63
N GLY A 173 -4.80 20.82 -19.84
CA GLY A 173 -3.99 21.86 -20.49
C GLY A 173 -3.79 23.12 -19.64
N LEU A 174 -2.88 23.04 -18.67
CA LEU A 174 -2.18 24.18 -18.12
C LEU A 174 -1.04 24.49 -19.09
N PRO A 175 -0.88 25.75 -19.52
CA PRO A 175 0.22 26.13 -20.38
C PRO A 175 1.51 25.73 -19.67
N SER A 176 2.40 25.09 -20.41
CA SER A 176 3.76 24.78 -19.98
C SER A 176 4.40 26.04 -19.41
N LEU A 177 4.40 26.18 -18.09
CA LEU A 177 5.35 27.05 -17.43
C LEU A 177 6.71 26.43 -17.70
N ASN A 178 7.39 27.01 -18.68
CA ASN A 178 8.83 26.89 -18.87
C ASN A 178 9.48 27.18 -17.51
N ILE A 179 9.79 26.13 -16.76
CA ILE A 179 10.86 26.21 -15.79
C ILE A 179 12.09 25.72 -16.55
N ALA A 180 12.77 26.70 -17.14
CA ALA A 180 14.15 26.55 -17.51
C ALA A 180 14.94 26.13 -16.26
N LEU A 181 15.63 24.99 -16.38
CA LEU A 181 16.85 24.68 -15.65
C LEU A 181 17.90 24.35 -16.71
#